data_AF-A0A920TPU3-F1
#
_entry.id   AF-A0A920TPU3-F1
#
_cell.length_a   1.000
_cell.length_b   1.000
_cell.length_c   1.000
_cell.angle_alpha   90.00
_cell.angle_beta   90.00
_cell.angle_gamma   90.00
#
_symmetry.space_group_name_H-M   'P 1'
#
loop_
_entity.id
_entity.type
_entity.pdbx_description
1 polymer ?
#
loop_
_entity_poly.entity_id
_entity_poly.type
_entity_poly.pdbx_seq_one_letter_code
_entity_poly.pdbx_strand_id
1 'polypeptide(L)' 'MVLVGILLTNLNIYPLNIYFHGLGVVGWTIAGFVSKDKAILTNFGLQIPLFLVGIYK' A
#
# COMPACT_ATOMS: atom_id res chain seq x y z
N MET A 1 0.79 5.73 7.16
CA MET A 1 0.52 5.91 5.72
C MET A 1 -0.60 5.01 5.22
N VAL A 2 -0.56 3.69 5.46
CA VAL A 2 -1.65 2.75 5.09
C VAL A 2 -3.03 3.18 5.62
N LEU A 3 -3.15 3.46 6.92
CA LEU A 3 -4.44 3.88 7.52
C LEU A 3 -4.97 5.21 6.95
N VAL A 4 -4.08 6.14 6.61
CA VAL A 4 -4.44 7.39 5.94
C VAL A 4 -4.94 7.09 4.53
N GLY A 5 -4.26 6.20 3.80
CA GLY A 5 -4.72 5.69 2.51
C GLY A 5 -6.13 5.08 2.57
N ILE A 6 -6.40 4.23 3.58
CA ILE A 6 -7.71 3.61 3.81
C ILE A 6 -8.79 4.67 4.09
N LEU A 7 -8.48 5.68 4.90
CA LEU A 7 -9.38 6.79 5.17
C LEU A 7 -9.71 7.57 3.88
N LEU A 8 -8.69 7.93 3.10
CA LEU A 8 -8.85 8.66 1.84
C LEU A 8 -9.62 7.82 0.79
N THR A 9 -9.45 6.50 0.78
CA THR A 9 -10.28 5.59 -0.04
C THR A 9 -11.75 5.65 0.39
N ASN A 10 -12.04 5.63 1.70
CA ASN A 10 -13.41 5.77 2.22
C ASN A 10 -14.06 7.10 1.83
N LEU A 11 -13.27 8.18 1.79
CA LEU A 11 -13.72 9.51 1.38
C LEU A 11 -13.71 9.72 -0.14
N ASN A 12 -13.33 8.71 -0.93
CA ASN A 12 -13.22 8.75 -2.39
C ASN A 12 -12.31 9.87 -2.94
N ILE A 13 -11.22 10.19 -2.23
CA ILE A 13 -10.29 11.25 -2.62
C ILE A 13 -9.17 10.68 -3.51
N TYR A 14 -9.39 10.72 -4.82
CA TYR A 14 -8.42 10.30 -5.85
C TYR A 14 -7.63 11.49 -6.41
N PRO A 15 -6.32 11.36 -6.72
CA PRO A 15 -5.45 10.18 -6.60
C PRO A 15 -4.74 10.05 -5.24
N LEU A 16 -5.07 10.94 -4.28
CA LEU A 16 -4.36 11.03 -3.01
C LEU A 16 -4.41 9.73 -2.19
N ASN A 17 -5.56 9.03 -2.25
CA ASN A 17 -5.74 7.74 -1.61
C ASN A 17 -4.69 6.71 -2.05
N ILE A 18 -4.43 6.57 -3.36
CA ILE A 18 -3.46 5.62 -3.90
C ILE A 18 -2.03 6.03 -3.53
N TYR A 19 -1.68 7.31 -3.56
CA TYR A 19 -0.33 7.75 -3.18
C TYR A 19 0.00 7.48 -1.72
N PHE A 20 -0.90 7.85 -0.79
CA PHE A 20 -0.68 7.61 0.64
C PHE A 20 -0.72 6.13 1.00
N HIS A 21 -1.63 5.36 0.39
CA HIS A 21 -1.71 3.93 0.63
C HIS A 21 -0.46 3.22 0.06
N GLY A 22 -0.11 3.50 -1.19
CA GLY A 22 1.04 2.93 -1.88
C GLY A 22 2.38 3.20 -1.18
N LEU A 23 2.62 4.43 -0.71
CA LEU A 23 3.80 4.73 0.11
C LEU A 23 3.85 3.88 1.39
N GLY A 24 2.71 3.68 2.04
CA GLY A 24 2.61 2.82 3.21
C GLY A 24 2.94 1.36 2.90
N VAL A 25 2.42 0.84 1.78
CA VAL A 25 2.69 -0.53 1.32
C VAL A 25 4.16 -0.74 1.01
N VAL A 26 4.82 0.19 0.31
CA VAL A 26 6.26 0.11 0.03
C VAL A 26 7.06 0.07 1.34
N GLY A 27 6.76 0.96 2.28
CA GLY A 27 7.42 0.99 3.58
C GLY A 27 7.28 -0.33 4.36
N TRP A 28 6.07 -0.89 4.43
CA TRP A 28 5.85 -2.17 5.09
C TRP A 28 6.46 -3.36 4.36
N THR A 29 6.51 -3.33 3.03
CA THR A 29 7.15 -4.37 2.23
C THR A 29 8.66 -4.40 2.51
N ILE A 30 9.31 -3.23 2.58
CA ILE A 30 10.72 -3.11 2.97
C ILE A 30 10.91 -3.61 4.42
N ALA A 31 10.05 -3.20 5.35
CA ALA A 31 10.13 -3.64 6.75
C ALA A 31 9.98 -5.17 6.89
N GLY A 32 9.04 -5.77 6.14
CA GLY A 32 8.85 -7.23 6.09
C GLY A 32 10.05 -7.95 5.50
N PHE A 33 10.66 -7.38 4.45
CA PHE A 33 11.88 -7.93 3.85
C PHE A 33 13.07 -7.89 4.81
N VAL A 34 13.33 -6.74 5.45
CA VAL A 34 14.44 -6.57 6.42
C VAL A 34 14.25 -7.48 7.63
N SER A 35 13.02 -7.59 8.13
CA SER A 35 12.69 -8.42 9.30
C SER A 35 12.58 -9.91 8.97
N LYS A 36 12.67 -10.31 7.69
CA LYS A 36 12.38 -11.67 7.19
C LYS A 36 10.98 -12.17 7.61
N ASP A 37 10.04 -11.25 7.77
CA ASP A 37 8.66 -11.54 8.16
C ASP A 37 7.83 -11.85 6.91
N LYS A 38 7.56 -13.13 6.71
CA LYS A 38 6.76 -13.61 5.58
C LYS A 38 5.31 -13.14 5.65
N ALA A 39 4.74 -12.96 6.83
CA ALA A 39 3.36 -12.53 6.98
C ALA A 39 3.19 -11.07 6.51
N ILE A 40 4.12 -10.19 6.90
CA ILE A 40 4.15 -8.80 6.43
C ILE A 40 4.38 -8.75 4.91
N LEU A 41 5.33 -9.55 4.41
CA LEU A 41 5.68 -9.56 2.99
C LEU A 41 4.53 -10.07 2.12
N THR A 42 3.80 -11.11 2.56
CA THR A 42 2.61 -11.60 1.85
C THR A 42 1.47 -10.58 1.88
N ASN A 43 1.23 -9.93 3.03
CA ASN A 43 0.15 -8.95 3.17
C ASN A 43 0.37 -7.72 2.27
N PHE A 44 1.53 -7.07 2.39
CA PHE A 44 1.78 -5.81 1.70
C PHE A 44 2.38 -6.00 0.30
N GLY A 45 3.18 -7.05 0.06
CA GLY A 45 3.75 -7.31 -1.25
C GLY A 45 2.70 -7.55 -2.33
N LEU A 46 1.61 -8.26 -2.01
CA LEU A 46 0.48 -8.49 -2.93
C LEU A 46 -0.32 -7.22 -3.22
N GLN A 47 -0.24 -6.20 -2.37
CA GLN A 47 -0.93 -4.92 -2.59
C GLN A 47 -0.22 -4.04 -3.63
N ILE A 48 1.08 -4.24 -3.88
CA ILE A 48 1.85 -3.45 -4.85
C ILE A 48 1.29 -3.60 -6.28
N PRO A 49 1.10 -4.82 -6.84
CA PRO A 49 0.49 -4.99 -8.16
C PRO A 49 -0.91 -4.38 -8.27
N LEU A 50 -1.72 -4.49 -7.21
CA LEU A 50 -3.07 -3.91 -7.18
C LEU A 50 -3.05 -2.38 -7.28
N PHE A 51 -2.14 -1.73 -6.56
CA PHE A 51 -1.99 -0.27 -6.67
C PHE A 51 -1.42 0.16 -8.02
N LEU A 52 -0.51 -0.61 -8.61
CA LEU A 52 0.00 -0.32 -9.96
C LEU A 52 -1.15 -0.31 -10.98
N VAL A 53 -2.01 -1.33 -10.98
CA VAL A 53 -3.20 -1.36 -11.85
C VAL A 53 -4.11 -0.15 -11.60
N GLY A 54 -4.28 0.25 -10.33
CA GLY A 54 -5.07 1.43 -9.97
C GLY A 54 -4.49 2.77 -10.43
N ILE A 55 -3.17 2.88 -10.64
CA ILE A 55 -2.50 4.10 -11.14
C ILE A 55 -2.62 4.20 -12.67
N TYR A 56 -2.58 3.07 -13.38
CA TYR A 56 -2.62 3.04 -14.86
C TYR A 56 -4.05 3.10 -15.44
N LYS A 57 -5.08 3.11 -14.59
CA LYS A 57 -6.49 3.20 -14.98
C LYS A 57 -6.99 4.64 -14.86
#